data_AF-A0A3A9S851-F1
#
_entry.id   AF-A0A3A9S851-F1
#
_cell.length_a   1.000
_cell.length_b   1.000
_cell.length_c   1.000
_cell.angle_alpha   90.00
_cell.angle_beta   90.00
_cell.angle_gamma   90.00
#
_symmetry.space_group_name_H-M   'P 1'
#
loop_
_entity.id
_entity.type
_entity.pdbx_description
1 polymer ?
#
loop_
_entity_poly.entity_id
_entity_poly.type
_entity_poly.pdbx_seq_one_letter_code
_entity_poly.pdbx_strand_id
1 'polypeptide(L)'
;MKISEITTPAYVIDEKKLKENLEILSYVQKESGAKILLAQKAFSAYKTYPMIGEYLSGATASGLYEARLAKEEMVEPLKGKRKIENHVFEPAFNDDEIKELCEICDHMVFNSLTQLEHHREVWEKNVKNGRLFVGLRINPEYSTQEGHEIYDPCASGSRLGIRNTDLGDMLPKGVSGLHFHTLCEQGFEPLEKTFLEVESSFKRFFPTRKGEEGKIKWINLGGGHHITKEDYDREGLIKLVKRIKDTYGIDVYLEPGEAIALDAGLLVTTVMDIVKTEKYPVLILDTSAACHMPDVLEMPYRPPLRDSGEAGELANTYRLSSRTCLAGDIIGDYSFDKEIGIGDRLYFEDMAIYSMVKNNTFNGMPLPDIDIMHDDGEVEVLKRFGYDDFKMRL
;
A
#
# COMPACT_ATOMS: atom_id res chain seq x y z
N MET A 1 5.62 -2.14 -27.68
CA MET A 1 7.09 -2.39 -27.82
C MET A 1 7.48 -3.57 -26.94
N LYS A 2 8.68 -4.15 -27.05
CA LYS A 2 9.14 -5.16 -26.08
C LYS A 2 9.90 -4.52 -24.92
N ILE A 3 9.99 -5.21 -23.79
CA ILE A 3 10.71 -4.71 -22.59
C ILE A 3 12.18 -4.35 -22.88
N SER A 4 12.81 -5.03 -23.84
CA SER A 4 14.18 -4.74 -24.29
C SER A 4 14.31 -3.43 -25.09
N GLU A 5 13.19 -2.83 -25.50
CA GLU A 5 13.15 -1.64 -26.36
C GLU A 5 12.74 -0.37 -25.60
N ILE A 6 12.27 -0.50 -24.35
CA ILE A 6 11.85 0.66 -23.54
C ILE A 6 13.02 1.59 -23.23
N THR A 7 12.73 2.84 -22.93
CA THR A 7 13.74 3.78 -22.42
C THR A 7 13.93 3.54 -20.93
N THR A 8 15.18 3.56 -20.45
CA THR A 8 15.49 3.39 -19.02
C THR A 8 15.88 4.73 -18.37
N PRO A 9 15.67 4.86 -17.04
CA PRO A 9 15.03 3.88 -16.17
C PRO A 9 13.50 3.85 -16.35
N ALA A 10 12.87 2.70 -16.06
CA ALA A 10 11.41 2.57 -16.10
C ALA A 10 10.89 1.56 -15.07
N TYR A 11 9.81 1.91 -14.37
CA TYR A 11 9.00 0.94 -13.64
C TYR A 11 8.07 0.24 -14.63
N VAL A 12 8.20 -1.08 -14.75
CA VAL A 12 7.36 -1.89 -15.64
C VAL A 12 6.43 -2.74 -14.78
N ILE A 13 5.13 -2.46 -14.85
CA ILE A 13 4.10 -3.24 -14.17
C ILE A 13 3.79 -4.48 -15.00
N ASP A 14 3.89 -5.67 -14.42
CA ASP A 14 3.47 -6.92 -15.05
C ASP A 14 1.96 -7.08 -14.89
N GLU A 15 1.20 -6.85 -15.96
CA GLU A 15 -0.26 -6.91 -15.94
C GLU A 15 -0.76 -8.31 -15.57
N LYS A 16 -0.10 -9.35 -16.08
CA LYS A 16 -0.50 -10.73 -15.83
C LYS A 16 -0.36 -11.07 -14.35
N LYS A 17 0.79 -10.74 -13.76
CA LYS A 17 1.03 -10.97 -12.33
C LYS A 17 0.08 -10.14 -11.45
N LEU A 18 -0.20 -8.90 -11.83
CA LEU A 18 -1.20 -8.06 -11.16
C LEU A 18 -2.59 -8.72 -11.19
N LYS A 19 -3.03 -9.25 -12.33
CA LYS A 19 -4.31 -9.98 -12.45
C LYS A 19 -4.34 -11.23 -11.57
N GLU A 20 -3.28 -12.04 -11.54
CA GLU A 20 -3.17 -13.22 -10.68
C GLU A 20 -3.35 -12.85 -9.20
N ASN A 21 -2.72 -11.75 -8.74
CA ASN A 21 -2.89 -11.23 -7.39
C ASN A 21 -4.34 -10.81 -7.13
N LEU A 22 -4.98 -10.10 -8.08
CA LEU A 22 -6.37 -9.66 -7.97
C LEU A 22 -7.36 -10.84 -7.94
N GLU A 23 -7.08 -11.93 -8.67
CA GLU A 23 -7.88 -13.16 -8.64
C GLU A 23 -7.85 -13.82 -7.27
N ILE A 24 -6.67 -13.89 -6.63
CA ILE A 24 -6.52 -14.41 -5.26
C ILE A 24 -7.33 -13.56 -4.27
N LEU A 25 -7.21 -12.24 -4.35
CA LEU A 25 -7.94 -11.32 -3.47
C LEU A 25 -9.46 -11.42 -3.71
N SER A 26 -9.88 -11.54 -4.97
CA SER A 26 -11.28 -11.73 -5.33
C SER A 26 -11.85 -13.06 -4.80
N TYR A 27 -11.08 -14.14 -4.87
CA TYR A 27 -11.42 -15.42 -4.23
C TYR A 27 -11.64 -15.25 -2.73
N VAL A 28 -10.72 -14.59 -2.01
CA VAL A 28 -10.88 -14.34 -0.57
C VAL A 28 -12.13 -13.52 -0.27
N GLN A 29 -12.44 -12.45 -1.03
CA GLN A 29 -13.68 -11.69 -0.86
C GLN A 29 -14.92 -12.57 -1.03
N LYS A 30 -14.97 -13.36 -2.10
CA LYS A 30 -16.12 -14.20 -2.44
C LYS A 30 -16.35 -15.27 -1.36
N GLU A 31 -15.29 -15.95 -0.94
CA GLU A 31 -15.42 -17.06 0.00
C GLU A 31 -15.66 -16.59 1.43
N SER A 32 -15.07 -15.48 1.85
CA SER A 32 -15.20 -14.97 3.22
C SER A 32 -16.36 -13.99 3.43
N GLY A 33 -16.79 -13.30 2.38
CA GLY A 33 -17.71 -12.18 2.46
C GLY A 33 -17.07 -10.86 2.96
N ALA A 34 -15.74 -10.78 3.08
CA ALA A 34 -15.05 -9.52 3.29
C ALA A 34 -15.13 -8.62 2.05
N LYS A 35 -14.96 -7.32 2.26
CA LYS A 35 -14.69 -6.34 1.20
C LYS A 35 -13.21 -5.96 1.25
N ILE A 36 -12.50 -6.15 0.15
CA ILE A 36 -11.08 -5.81 0.02
C ILE A 36 -10.95 -4.50 -0.74
N LEU A 37 -10.14 -3.59 -0.20
CA LEU A 37 -9.86 -2.26 -0.74
C LEU A 37 -8.39 -2.15 -1.14
N LEU A 38 -8.10 -1.41 -2.21
CA LEU A 38 -6.73 -1.03 -2.56
C LEU A 38 -6.21 0.06 -1.62
N ALA A 39 -5.15 -0.22 -0.86
CA ALA A 39 -4.40 0.82 -0.17
C ALA A 39 -3.40 1.52 -1.11
N GLN A 40 -3.79 2.71 -1.56
CA GLN A 40 -3.07 3.50 -2.57
C GLN A 40 -1.64 3.89 -2.13
N LYS A 41 -1.41 4.00 -0.81
CA LYS A 41 -0.10 4.29 -0.23
C LYS A 41 1.03 3.36 -0.70
N ALA A 42 0.68 2.12 -1.08
CA ALA A 42 1.65 1.14 -1.55
C ALA A 42 1.74 1.13 -3.09
N PHE A 43 0.64 1.40 -3.78
CA PHE A 43 0.55 1.28 -5.23
C PHE A 43 -0.52 2.23 -5.80
N SER A 44 -0.08 3.20 -6.61
CA SER A 44 -0.96 4.22 -7.20
C SER A 44 -0.76 4.48 -8.69
N ALA A 45 -0.36 3.44 -9.44
CA ALA A 45 -0.39 3.47 -10.90
C ALA A 45 -1.85 3.48 -11.41
N TYR A 46 -2.50 4.64 -11.32
CA TYR A 46 -3.95 4.80 -11.43
C TYR A 46 -4.57 4.33 -12.74
N LYS A 47 -3.79 4.27 -13.83
CA LYS A 47 -4.28 3.69 -15.09
C LYS A 47 -4.68 2.21 -14.98
N THR A 48 -4.23 1.52 -13.93
CA THR A 48 -4.64 0.14 -13.61
C THR A 48 -5.91 0.08 -12.76
N TYR A 49 -6.39 1.20 -12.20
CA TYR A 49 -7.51 1.23 -11.26
C TYR A 49 -8.84 0.72 -11.85
N PRO A 50 -9.18 1.01 -13.12
CA PRO A 50 -10.39 0.42 -13.71
C PRO A 50 -10.38 -1.11 -13.68
N MET A 51 -9.24 -1.74 -14.00
CA MET A 51 -9.07 -3.19 -13.91
C MET A 51 -9.14 -3.66 -12.46
N ILE A 52 -8.42 -3.02 -11.53
CA ILE A 52 -8.45 -3.38 -10.11
C ILE A 52 -9.87 -3.34 -9.54
N GLY A 53 -10.66 -2.32 -9.92
CA GLY A 53 -12.06 -2.19 -9.50
C GLY A 53 -13.01 -3.25 -10.08
N GLU A 54 -12.61 -3.99 -11.12
CA GLU A 54 -13.35 -5.18 -11.58
C GLU A 54 -13.21 -6.36 -10.61
N TYR A 55 -12.21 -6.36 -9.72
CA TYR A 55 -11.97 -7.40 -8.72
C TYR A 55 -12.31 -6.92 -7.31
N LEU A 56 -11.78 -5.76 -6.91
CA LEU A 56 -11.85 -5.27 -5.53
C LEU A 56 -13.11 -4.42 -5.26
N SER A 57 -13.43 -4.24 -3.99
CA SER A 57 -14.63 -3.52 -3.55
C SER A 57 -14.45 -1.99 -3.53
N GLY A 58 -13.22 -1.51 -3.67
CA GLY A 58 -12.92 -0.09 -3.51
C GLY A 58 -11.45 0.23 -3.31
N ALA A 59 -11.19 1.44 -2.85
CA ALA A 59 -9.87 1.91 -2.43
C ALA A 59 -9.93 2.54 -1.03
N THR A 60 -8.80 2.53 -0.34
CA THR A 60 -8.55 3.30 0.87
C THR A 60 -7.52 4.39 0.56
N ALA A 61 -7.73 5.57 1.14
CA ALA A 61 -6.96 6.78 0.92
C ALA A 61 -6.44 7.32 2.25
N SER A 62 -5.23 7.88 2.22
CA SER A 62 -4.56 8.50 3.35
C SER A 62 -4.81 10.00 3.50
N GLY A 63 -5.60 10.59 2.58
CA GLY A 63 -5.95 12.01 2.56
C GLY A 63 -6.66 12.40 1.26
N LEU A 64 -6.82 13.71 1.04
CA LEU A 64 -7.61 14.25 -0.08
C LEU A 64 -7.15 13.79 -1.46
N TYR A 65 -5.86 13.83 -1.76
CA TYR A 65 -5.38 13.53 -3.11
C TYR A 65 -5.56 12.06 -3.51
N GLU A 66 -5.32 11.13 -2.59
CA GLU A 66 -5.62 9.71 -2.83
C GLU A 66 -7.13 9.47 -2.93
N ALA A 67 -7.94 10.15 -2.12
CA ALA A 67 -9.40 10.02 -2.20
C ALA A 67 -9.94 10.53 -3.54
N ARG A 68 -9.38 11.63 -4.06
CA ARG A 68 -9.68 12.15 -5.40
C ARG A 68 -9.22 11.20 -6.49
N LEU A 69 -8.00 10.68 -6.40
CA LEU A 69 -7.47 9.73 -7.38
C LEU A 69 -8.36 8.48 -7.48
N ALA A 70 -8.76 7.89 -6.35
CA ALA A 70 -9.72 6.79 -6.33
C ALA A 70 -11.07 7.18 -6.94
N LYS A 71 -11.58 8.38 -6.62
CA LYS A 71 -12.85 8.88 -7.17
C LYS A 71 -12.79 8.99 -8.70
N GLU A 72 -11.76 9.67 -9.20
CA GLU A 72 -11.59 10.01 -10.61
C GLU A 72 -11.25 8.77 -11.45
N GLU A 73 -10.36 7.89 -10.96
CA GLU A 73 -9.74 6.82 -11.77
C GLU A 73 -10.25 5.41 -11.45
N MET A 74 -10.98 5.21 -10.34
CA MET A 74 -11.59 3.91 -10.00
C MET A 74 -13.12 3.98 -9.95
N VAL A 75 -13.67 4.95 -9.20
CA VAL A 75 -15.12 5.03 -8.95
C VAL A 75 -15.88 5.50 -10.19
N GLU A 76 -15.51 6.63 -10.79
CA GLU A 76 -16.23 7.17 -11.95
C GLU A 76 -16.19 6.24 -13.18
N PRO A 77 -15.06 5.58 -13.53
CA PRO A 77 -15.01 4.64 -14.66
C PRO A 77 -15.92 3.41 -14.52
N LEU A 78 -16.24 3.02 -13.29
CA LEU A 78 -17.06 1.84 -12.97
C LEU A 78 -18.47 2.18 -12.49
N LYS A 79 -18.81 3.48 -12.47
CA LYS A 79 -20.12 3.98 -12.04
C LYS A 79 -21.24 3.37 -12.88
N GLY A 80 -22.25 2.84 -12.19
CA GLY A 80 -23.39 2.17 -12.82
C GLY A 80 -23.12 0.71 -13.25
N LYS A 81 -21.87 0.25 -13.26
CA LYS A 81 -21.50 -1.16 -13.50
C LYS A 81 -21.34 -1.93 -12.19
N ARG A 82 -20.62 -1.34 -11.23
CA ARG A 82 -20.34 -1.91 -9.91
C ARG A 82 -20.31 -0.78 -8.87
N LYS A 83 -20.72 -1.09 -7.63
CA LYS A 83 -20.46 -0.19 -6.51
C LYS A 83 -18.99 -0.32 -6.10
N ILE A 84 -18.27 0.79 -6.22
CA ILE A 84 -16.89 0.95 -5.75
C ILE A 84 -16.94 1.91 -4.57
N GLU A 85 -16.38 1.49 -3.43
CA GLU A 85 -16.35 2.30 -2.22
C GLU A 85 -15.02 3.06 -2.09
N ASN A 86 -15.08 4.28 -1.59
CA ASN A 86 -13.92 5.12 -1.32
C ASN A 86 -13.81 5.40 0.18
N HIS A 87 -12.78 4.85 0.81
CA HIS A 87 -12.54 4.95 2.26
C HIS A 87 -11.40 5.91 2.50
N VAL A 88 -11.49 6.78 3.51
CA VAL A 88 -10.40 7.68 3.89
C VAL A 88 -10.07 7.58 5.37
N PHE A 89 -8.77 7.52 5.66
CA PHE A 89 -8.21 7.65 7.01
C PHE A 89 -7.04 8.63 6.95
N GLU A 90 -7.08 9.65 7.80
CA GLU A 90 -5.93 10.54 8.02
C GLU A 90 -5.75 10.77 9.53
N PRO A 91 -4.51 10.86 10.05
CA PRO A 91 -4.28 11.18 11.46
C PRO A 91 -4.94 12.49 11.90
N ALA A 92 -5.04 13.47 11.01
CA ALA A 92 -5.73 14.73 11.24
C ALA A 92 -6.21 15.30 9.90
N PHE A 93 -7.49 15.64 9.82
CA PHE A 93 -8.06 16.30 8.66
C PHE A 93 -8.03 17.83 8.84
N ASN A 94 -7.81 18.54 7.74
CA ASN A 94 -7.97 19.98 7.60
C ASN A 94 -9.46 20.35 7.40
N ASP A 95 -9.85 21.54 7.85
CA ASP A 95 -11.22 22.08 7.77
C ASP A 95 -11.74 22.21 6.34
N ASP A 96 -10.87 22.51 5.37
CA ASP A 96 -11.27 22.69 3.98
C ASP A 96 -11.35 21.36 3.22
N GLU A 97 -10.39 20.45 3.44
CA GLU A 97 -10.37 19.16 2.74
C GLU A 97 -11.51 18.25 3.16
N ILE A 98 -11.94 18.30 4.43
CA ILE A 98 -12.98 17.39 4.93
C ILE A 98 -14.33 17.63 4.26
N LYS A 99 -14.58 18.85 3.76
CA LYS A 99 -15.79 19.18 3.00
C LYS A 99 -15.83 18.39 1.71
N GLU A 100 -14.73 18.39 0.96
CA GLU A 100 -14.58 17.65 -0.29
C GLU A 100 -14.54 16.13 -0.04
N LEU A 101 -13.81 15.68 0.98
CA LEU A 101 -13.78 14.26 1.39
C LEU A 101 -15.19 13.73 1.68
N CYS A 102 -16.03 14.50 2.37
CA CYS A 102 -17.42 14.11 2.64
C CYS A 102 -18.29 13.98 1.37
N GLU A 103 -17.88 14.57 0.25
CA GLU A 103 -18.60 14.48 -1.04
C GLU A 103 -18.14 13.27 -1.87
N ILE A 104 -16.89 12.85 -1.73
CA ILE A 104 -16.27 11.83 -2.59
C ILE A 104 -16.02 10.47 -1.89
N CYS A 105 -16.07 10.42 -0.55
CA CYS A 105 -15.84 9.21 0.24
C CYS A 105 -17.14 8.61 0.79
N ASP A 106 -17.21 7.28 0.81
CA ASP A 106 -18.27 6.50 1.47
C ASP A 106 -17.97 6.29 2.95
N HIS A 107 -16.69 6.15 3.31
CA HIS A 107 -16.24 5.88 4.68
C HIS A 107 -15.17 6.87 5.11
N MET A 108 -15.26 7.36 6.35
CA MET A 108 -14.28 8.26 6.96
C MET A 108 -13.92 7.78 8.35
N VAL A 109 -12.63 7.53 8.58
CA VAL A 109 -12.10 7.04 9.84
C VAL A 109 -11.32 8.16 10.52
N PHE A 110 -11.74 8.53 11.73
CA PHE A 110 -11.01 9.51 12.54
C PHE A 110 -10.00 8.82 13.44
N ASN A 111 -8.84 9.45 13.58
CA ASN A 111 -7.75 8.97 14.43
C ASN A 111 -7.92 9.34 15.91
N SER A 112 -8.74 10.36 16.23
CA SER A 112 -8.96 10.83 17.60
C SER A 112 -10.38 11.37 17.81
N LEU A 113 -10.84 11.35 19.07
CA LEU A 113 -12.12 11.96 19.45
C LEU A 113 -12.11 13.47 19.21
N THR A 114 -10.98 14.15 19.44
CA THR A 114 -10.86 15.59 19.20
C THR A 114 -11.09 15.94 17.72
N GLN A 115 -10.47 15.19 16.79
CA GLN A 115 -10.70 15.37 15.35
C GLN A 115 -12.13 15.06 14.93
N LEU A 116 -12.74 13.99 15.50
CA LEU A 116 -14.14 13.65 15.26
C LEU A 116 -15.07 14.80 15.67
N GLU A 117 -14.90 15.35 16.87
CA GLU A 117 -15.77 16.41 17.40
C GLU A 117 -15.53 17.76 16.73
N HIS A 118 -14.26 18.12 16.46
CA HIS A 118 -13.89 19.35 15.76
C HIS A 118 -14.60 19.47 14.40
N HIS A 119 -14.73 18.37 13.68
CA HIS A 119 -15.34 18.32 12.35
C HIS A 119 -16.82 17.91 12.32
N ARG A 120 -17.47 17.76 13.50
CA ARG A 120 -18.83 17.18 13.62
C ARG A 120 -19.86 17.81 12.71
N GLU A 121 -19.88 19.15 12.63
CA GLU A 121 -20.85 19.88 11.83
C GLU A 121 -20.77 19.54 10.33
N VAL A 122 -19.58 19.15 9.85
CA VAL A 122 -19.35 18.83 8.45
C VAL A 122 -19.74 17.39 8.11
N TRP A 123 -19.34 16.40 8.92
CA TRP A 123 -19.60 15.00 8.59
C TRP A 123 -20.98 14.49 9.03
N GLU A 124 -21.56 15.01 10.14
CA GLU A 124 -22.78 14.44 10.73
C GLU A 124 -23.99 14.57 9.78
N LYS A 125 -24.06 15.66 9.01
CA LYS A 125 -25.11 15.85 7.98
C LYS A 125 -25.05 14.75 6.91
N ASN A 126 -23.86 14.31 6.52
CA ASN A 126 -23.67 13.29 5.50
C ASN A 126 -24.03 11.89 6.03
N VAL A 127 -23.73 11.62 7.30
CA VAL A 127 -24.19 10.42 8.01
C VAL A 127 -25.71 10.37 8.09
N LYS A 128 -26.37 11.47 8.50
CA LYS A 128 -27.85 11.55 8.58
C LYS A 128 -28.52 11.34 7.22
N ASN A 129 -27.88 11.78 6.14
CA ASN A 129 -28.34 11.59 4.77
C ASN A 129 -27.98 10.21 4.18
N GLY A 130 -27.31 9.33 4.95
CA GLY A 130 -26.91 8.00 4.52
C GLY A 130 -25.81 7.97 3.44
N ARG A 131 -25.06 9.07 3.28
CA ARG A 131 -23.99 9.19 2.27
C ARG A 131 -22.61 8.83 2.79
N LEU A 132 -22.40 8.91 4.11
CA LEU A 132 -21.10 8.71 4.74
C LEU A 132 -21.25 7.77 5.94
N PHE A 133 -20.31 6.85 6.09
CA PHE A 133 -20.15 6.00 7.26
C PHE A 133 -18.91 6.42 8.03
N VAL A 134 -19.08 6.81 9.30
CA VAL A 134 -17.96 7.26 10.13
C VAL A 134 -17.50 6.17 11.07
N GLY A 135 -16.18 6.01 11.18
CA GLY A 135 -15.50 5.08 12.07
C GLY A 135 -14.39 5.74 12.87
N LEU A 136 -13.83 4.97 13.81
CA LEU A 136 -12.68 5.37 14.61
C LEU A 136 -11.55 4.39 14.44
N ARG A 137 -10.33 4.90 14.21
CA ARG A 137 -9.14 4.08 14.33
C ARG A 137 -8.87 3.83 15.81
N ILE A 138 -8.72 2.58 16.19
CA ILE A 138 -8.37 2.16 17.54
C ILE A 138 -6.92 1.68 17.58
N ASN A 139 -6.31 1.84 18.75
CA ASN A 139 -5.01 1.26 19.06
C ASN A 139 -5.24 0.09 20.04
N PRO A 140 -5.00 -1.16 19.60
CA PRO A 140 -5.12 -2.32 20.49
C PRO A 140 -3.96 -2.46 21.48
N GLU A 141 -2.91 -1.63 21.37
CA GLU A 141 -1.71 -1.67 22.20
C GLU A 141 -1.05 -3.06 22.19
N TYR A 142 -1.18 -3.74 21.04
CA TYR A 142 -0.69 -5.09 20.79
C TYR A 142 0.15 -5.09 19.52
N SER A 143 1.44 -5.40 19.68
CA SER A 143 2.39 -5.49 18.59
C SER A 143 2.80 -6.92 18.33
N THR A 144 2.84 -7.26 17.05
CA THR A 144 3.35 -8.52 16.50
C THR A 144 4.59 -8.29 15.64
N GLN A 145 5.10 -7.05 15.57
CA GLN A 145 6.27 -6.71 14.78
C GLN A 145 7.55 -7.01 15.58
N GLU A 146 8.54 -7.59 14.92
CA GLU A 146 9.86 -7.84 15.49
C GLU A 146 10.89 -6.90 14.85
N GLY A 147 11.75 -6.26 15.65
CA GLY A 147 12.95 -5.58 15.17
C GLY A 147 12.79 -4.17 14.56
N HIS A 148 11.57 -3.67 14.34
CA HIS A 148 11.35 -2.40 13.60
C HIS A 148 10.28 -1.49 14.23
N GLU A 149 10.65 -0.74 15.29
CA GLU A 149 9.73 0.20 15.97
C GLU A 149 9.15 1.29 15.04
N ILE A 150 9.85 1.63 13.95
CA ILE A 150 9.45 2.72 13.03
C ILE A 150 8.13 2.44 12.29
N TYR A 151 7.78 1.18 12.05
CA TYR A 151 6.53 0.78 11.41
C TYR A 151 5.50 0.17 12.36
N ASP A 152 5.81 0.09 13.66
CA ASP A 152 4.90 -0.43 14.65
C ASP A 152 3.90 0.66 15.10
N PRO A 153 2.63 0.59 14.67
CA PRO A 153 1.64 1.59 15.06
C PRO A 153 1.13 1.37 16.49
N CYS A 154 1.55 0.30 17.16
CA CYS A 154 1.31 0.02 18.58
C CYS A 154 2.56 0.33 19.43
N ALA A 155 3.65 0.84 18.84
CA ALA A 155 4.83 1.24 19.60
C ALA A 155 4.49 2.27 20.69
N SER A 156 5.28 2.28 21.75
CA SER A 156 5.13 3.25 22.85
C SER A 156 5.18 4.68 22.31
N GLY A 157 4.18 5.49 22.66
CA GLY A 157 4.06 6.87 22.16
C GLY A 157 3.49 6.98 20.75
N SER A 158 2.96 5.90 20.16
CA SER A 158 2.29 5.94 18.86
C SER A 158 1.16 6.97 18.86
N ARG A 159 1.09 7.75 17.78
CA ARG A 159 0.03 8.72 17.51
C ARG A 159 -1.20 8.11 16.83
N LEU A 160 -1.16 6.81 16.52
CA LEU A 160 -2.12 6.17 15.62
C LEU A 160 -3.17 5.39 16.41
N GLY A 161 -4.43 5.81 16.26
CA GLY A 161 -5.59 5.21 16.88
C GLY A 161 -5.83 5.61 18.34
N ILE A 162 -7.08 5.44 18.77
CA ILE A 162 -7.53 5.72 20.13
C ILE A 162 -7.34 4.47 20.99
N ARG A 163 -6.64 4.61 22.12
CA ARG A 163 -6.48 3.51 23.08
C ARG A 163 -7.80 3.15 23.71
N ASN A 164 -7.89 1.90 24.19
CA ASN A 164 -9.10 1.39 24.81
C ASN A 164 -9.56 2.25 26.01
N THR A 165 -8.60 2.73 26.80
CA THR A 165 -8.82 3.55 28.00
C THR A 165 -9.33 4.96 27.69
N ASP A 166 -9.09 5.47 26.49
CA ASP A 166 -9.42 6.84 26.09
C ASP A 166 -10.77 6.95 25.33
N LEU A 167 -11.31 5.82 24.85
CA LEU A 167 -12.51 5.79 24.00
C LEU A 167 -13.84 5.92 24.77
N GLY A 168 -13.81 5.74 26.11
CA GLY A 168 -14.99 5.72 26.97
C GLY A 168 -15.83 4.44 26.85
N ASP A 169 -17.06 4.48 27.36
CA ASP A 169 -17.93 3.29 27.48
C ASP A 169 -18.86 3.07 26.28
N MET A 170 -19.16 4.12 25.52
CA MET A 170 -20.11 4.11 24.40
C MET A 170 -19.48 4.70 23.14
N LEU A 171 -19.90 4.22 21.97
CA LEU A 171 -19.51 4.85 20.71
C LEU A 171 -20.07 6.28 20.64
N PRO A 172 -19.29 7.26 20.15
CA PRO A 172 -19.81 8.59 19.88
C PRO A 172 -20.97 8.54 18.88
N LYS A 173 -21.96 9.42 19.06
CA LYS A 173 -23.14 9.48 18.19
C LYS A 173 -22.73 9.67 16.72
N GLY A 174 -23.23 8.81 15.84
CA GLY A 174 -22.96 8.82 14.39
C GLY A 174 -21.79 7.92 13.97
N VAL A 175 -20.97 7.47 14.92
CA VAL A 175 -19.91 6.47 14.66
C VAL A 175 -20.53 5.08 14.58
N SER A 176 -20.11 4.31 13.59
CA SER A 176 -20.62 2.95 13.34
C SER A 176 -19.53 1.95 12.95
N GLY A 177 -18.27 2.36 12.92
CA GLY A 177 -17.17 1.49 12.54
C GLY A 177 -15.97 1.60 13.46
N LEU A 178 -15.18 0.52 13.51
CA LEU A 178 -13.84 0.53 14.06
C LEU A 178 -12.84 0.12 12.99
N HIS A 179 -11.64 0.65 13.12
CA HIS A 179 -10.52 0.36 12.23
C HIS A 179 -9.27 0.11 13.07
N PHE A 180 -8.49 -0.89 12.70
CA PHE A 180 -7.12 -1.02 13.19
C PHE A 180 -6.21 -1.41 12.03
N HIS A 181 -4.95 -1.01 12.14
CA HIS A 181 -3.91 -1.33 11.17
C HIS A 181 -2.63 -1.47 11.97
N THR A 182 -2.18 -2.72 12.16
CA THR A 182 -1.07 -3.07 13.07
C THR A 182 0.02 -3.93 12.43
N LEU A 183 -0.25 -4.48 11.25
CA LEU A 183 0.64 -5.38 10.54
C LEU A 183 1.47 -4.61 9.49
N CYS A 184 2.66 -5.12 9.20
CA CYS A 184 3.51 -4.76 8.07
C CYS A 184 4.22 -6.04 7.59
N GLU A 185 4.07 -6.42 6.32
CA GLU A 185 4.72 -7.60 5.73
C GLU A 185 4.52 -8.93 6.51
N GLN A 186 3.33 -9.13 7.09
CA GLN A 186 3.05 -10.28 7.95
C GLN A 186 2.17 -11.35 7.29
N GLY A 187 2.31 -12.58 7.79
CA GLY A 187 1.38 -13.67 7.53
C GLY A 187 0.05 -13.52 8.27
N PHE A 188 -0.78 -14.57 8.22
CA PHE A 188 -2.12 -14.55 8.82
C PHE A 188 -2.12 -14.54 10.36
N GLU A 189 -1.24 -15.31 11.01
CA GLU A 189 -1.27 -15.51 12.47
C GLU A 189 -1.21 -14.18 13.27
N PRO A 190 -0.37 -13.20 12.92
CA PRO A 190 -0.39 -11.86 13.54
C PRO A 190 -1.74 -11.15 13.48
N LEU A 191 -2.48 -11.28 12.37
CA LEU A 191 -3.82 -10.69 12.22
C LEU A 191 -4.79 -11.34 13.20
N GLU A 192 -4.79 -12.68 13.29
CA GLU A 192 -5.67 -13.41 14.18
C GLU A 192 -5.42 -13.01 15.64
N LYS A 193 -4.16 -12.98 16.07
CA LYS A 193 -3.77 -12.56 17.43
C LYS A 193 -4.22 -11.13 17.73
N THR A 194 -3.95 -10.20 16.81
CA THR A 194 -4.38 -8.80 16.97
C THR A 194 -5.90 -8.69 17.05
N PHE A 195 -6.64 -9.41 16.21
CA PHE A 195 -8.10 -9.38 16.26
C PHE A 195 -8.65 -9.93 17.57
N LEU A 196 -8.07 -11.00 18.13
CA LEU A 196 -8.47 -11.52 19.43
C LEU A 196 -8.27 -10.48 20.56
N GLU A 197 -7.18 -9.72 20.50
CA GLU A 197 -6.95 -8.63 21.44
C GLU A 197 -7.97 -7.50 21.25
N VAL A 198 -8.23 -7.08 20.01
CA VAL A 198 -9.29 -6.09 19.69
C VAL A 198 -10.65 -6.57 20.19
N GLU A 199 -11.00 -7.83 19.93
CA GLU A 199 -12.27 -8.44 20.33
C GLU A 199 -12.43 -8.47 21.85
N SER A 200 -11.36 -8.73 22.59
CA SER A 200 -11.33 -8.72 24.05
C SER A 200 -11.42 -7.29 24.61
N SER A 201 -10.49 -6.42 24.20
CA SER A 201 -10.31 -5.07 24.75
C SER A 201 -11.46 -4.13 24.36
N PHE A 202 -11.99 -4.24 23.14
CA PHE A 202 -13.04 -3.38 22.61
C PHE A 202 -14.42 -4.04 22.56
N LYS A 203 -14.59 -5.20 23.22
CA LYS A 203 -15.82 -6.02 23.23
C LYS A 203 -17.11 -5.22 23.42
N ARG A 204 -17.07 -4.19 24.27
CA ARG A 204 -18.24 -3.35 24.58
C ARG A 204 -18.82 -2.62 23.37
N PHE A 205 -18.07 -2.46 22.28
CA PHE A 205 -18.55 -1.82 21.06
C PHE A 205 -19.10 -2.81 20.03
N PHE A 206 -18.82 -4.10 20.21
CA PHE A 206 -19.35 -5.16 19.36
C PHE A 206 -20.81 -5.46 19.69
N PRO A 207 -21.64 -5.77 18.68
CA PRO A 207 -23.03 -6.15 18.90
C PRO A 207 -23.15 -7.52 19.56
N THR A 208 -24.12 -7.67 20.46
CA THR A 208 -24.50 -8.97 21.03
C THR A 208 -25.60 -9.65 20.22
N ARG A 209 -26.24 -8.89 19.33
CA ARG A 209 -27.25 -9.35 18.36
C ARG A 209 -27.17 -8.50 17.10
N LYS A 210 -27.46 -9.10 15.95
CA LYS A 210 -27.42 -8.42 14.66
C LYS A 210 -28.31 -7.17 14.66
N GLY A 211 -27.73 -6.02 14.29
CA GLY A 211 -28.45 -4.75 14.19
C GLY A 211 -28.66 -4.01 15.52
N GLU A 212 -27.94 -4.37 16.59
CA GLU A 212 -27.98 -3.64 17.86
C GLU A 212 -27.57 -2.17 17.68
N GLU A 213 -28.41 -1.24 18.13
CA GLU A 213 -28.13 0.19 18.07
C GLU A 213 -27.00 0.58 19.03
N GLY A 214 -26.21 1.60 18.65
CA GLY A 214 -25.07 2.06 19.45
C GLY A 214 -23.85 1.12 19.41
N LYS A 215 -23.87 0.08 18.58
CA LYS A 215 -22.76 -0.84 18.32
C LYS A 215 -22.20 -0.66 16.92
N ILE A 216 -21.02 -1.21 16.70
CA ILE A 216 -20.40 -1.18 15.37
C ILE A 216 -21.24 -1.99 14.38
N LYS A 217 -21.27 -1.52 13.14
CA LYS A 217 -21.90 -2.16 11.98
C LYS A 217 -20.86 -2.69 11.00
N TRP A 218 -19.63 -2.23 11.12
CA TRP A 218 -18.51 -2.68 10.32
C TRP A 218 -17.20 -2.59 11.09
N ILE A 219 -16.23 -3.39 10.68
CA ILE A 219 -14.85 -3.30 11.15
C ILE A 219 -13.89 -3.40 9.96
N ASN A 220 -12.86 -2.56 9.94
CA ASN A 220 -11.78 -2.65 8.97
C ASN A 220 -10.52 -3.17 9.69
N LEU A 221 -10.01 -4.32 9.25
CA LEU A 221 -8.87 -5.00 9.88
C LEU A 221 -7.52 -4.51 9.35
N GLY A 222 -7.51 -3.44 8.54
CA GLY A 222 -6.29 -2.82 8.08
C GLY A 222 -5.63 -3.54 6.92
N GLY A 223 -4.34 -3.28 6.75
CA GLY A 223 -3.46 -3.81 5.72
C GLY A 223 -2.27 -4.55 6.36
N GLY A 224 -1.18 -4.71 5.61
CA GLY A 224 0.04 -5.37 6.11
C GLY A 224 0.02 -6.90 6.08
N HIS A 225 -1.01 -7.48 5.49
CA HIS A 225 -1.13 -8.93 5.27
C HIS A 225 -0.73 -9.29 3.83
N HIS A 226 0.21 -10.21 3.67
CA HIS A 226 0.68 -10.71 2.37
C HIS A 226 -0.24 -11.76 1.74
N ILE A 227 -1.52 -11.44 1.56
CA ILE A 227 -2.57 -12.39 1.13
C ILE A 227 -2.20 -13.13 -0.18
N THR A 228 -1.42 -12.51 -1.06
CA THR A 228 -1.04 -13.04 -2.37
C THR A 228 0.26 -13.83 -2.37
N LYS A 229 1.04 -13.83 -1.29
CA LYS A 229 2.23 -14.67 -1.14
C LYS A 229 1.84 -16.14 -1.08
N GLU A 230 2.65 -17.01 -1.68
CA GLU A 230 2.31 -18.43 -1.88
C GLU A 230 1.95 -19.15 -0.56
N ASP A 231 2.72 -18.88 0.50
CA ASP A 231 2.62 -19.53 1.80
C ASP A 231 1.66 -18.86 2.80
N TYR A 232 0.92 -17.81 2.39
CA TYR A 232 -0.05 -17.15 3.25
C TYR A 232 -1.27 -18.06 3.55
N ASP A 233 -1.65 -18.18 4.83
CA ASP A 233 -2.84 -18.94 5.25
C ASP A 233 -4.16 -18.21 4.93
N ARG A 234 -4.57 -18.31 3.67
CA ARG A 234 -5.83 -17.74 3.16
C ARG A 234 -7.06 -18.41 3.78
N GLU A 235 -6.99 -19.71 4.07
CA GLU A 235 -8.09 -20.45 4.68
C GLU A 235 -8.34 -20.00 6.13
N GLY A 236 -7.27 -19.76 6.89
CA GLY A 236 -7.32 -19.10 8.20
C GLY A 236 -7.99 -17.73 8.11
N LEU A 237 -7.58 -16.88 7.17
CA LEU A 237 -8.20 -15.57 6.93
C LEU A 237 -9.70 -15.68 6.61
N ILE A 238 -10.08 -16.59 5.71
CA ILE A 238 -11.49 -16.81 5.34
C ILE A 238 -12.31 -17.25 6.56
N LYS A 239 -11.78 -18.16 7.39
CA LYS A 239 -12.45 -18.62 8.61
C LYS A 239 -12.59 -17.50 9.64
N LEU A 240 -11.55 -16.68 9.83
CA LEU A 240 -11.60 -15.53 10.75
C LEU A 240 -12.71 -14.56 10.34
N VAL A 241 -12.73 -14.14 9.08
CA VAL A 241 -13.76 -13.22 8.57
C VAL A 241 -15.16 -13.81 8.74
N LYS A 242 -15.37 -15.09 8.37
CA LYS A 242 -16.67 -15.76 8.56
C LYS A 242 -17.08 -15.74 10.04
N ARG A 243 -16.17 -16.06 10.97
CA ARG A 243 -16.44 -16.02 12.41
C ARG A 243 -16.95 -14.64 12.85
N ILE A 244 -16.27 -13.58 12.42
CA ILE A 244 -16.63 -12.20 12.77
C ILE A 244 -18.04 -11.88 12.26
N LYS A 245 -18.31 -12.18 10.99
CA LYS A 245 -19.61 -11.92 10.35
C LYS A 245 -20.73 -12.76 10.99
N ASP A 246 -20.49 -14.02 11.29
CA ASP A 246 -21.49 -14.92 11.89
C ASP A 246 -21.80 -14.55 13.35
N THR A 247 -20.78 -14.14 14.09
CA THR A 247 -20.90 -13.80 15.51
C THR A 247 -21.55 -12.42 15.71
N TYR A 248 -21.13 -11.42 14.93
CA TYR A 248 -21.50 -10.02 15.15
C TYR A 248 -22.49 -9.49 14.11
N GLY A 249 -22.62 -10.12 12.94
CA GLY A 249 -23.50 -9.65 11.87
C GLY A 249 -23.07 -8.32 11.25
N ILE A 250 -21.76 -8.01 11.31
CA ILE A 250 -21.15 -6.76 10.80
C ILE A 250 -20.42 -6.98 9.48
N ASP A 251 -20.17 -5.90 8.74
CA ASP A 251 -19.28 -5.95 7.57
C ASP A 251 -17.80 -5.98 8.00
N VAL A 252 -16.98 -6.66 7.21
CA VAL A 252 -15.53 -6.78 7.45
C VAL A 252 -14.79 -6.26 6.22
N TYR A 253 -13.86 -5.35 6.46
CA TYR A 253 -13.00 -4.76 5.43
C TYR A 253 -11.55 -5.16 5.66
N LEU A 254 -10.82 -5.31 4.55
CA LEU A 254 -9.36 -5.43 4.50
C LEU A 254 -8.85 -4.40 3.50
N GLU A 255 -7.69 -3.82 3.76
CA GLU A 255 -7.06 -2.81 2.91
C GLU A 255 -5.59 -3.15 2.62
N PRO A 256 -5.30 -4.30 1.95
CA PRO A 256 -3.96 -4.59 1.48
C PRO A 256 -3.51 -3.52 0.48
N GLY A 257 -2.24 -3.15 0.56
CA GLY A 257 -1.57 -2.35 -0.47
C GLY A 257 -0.61 -3.25 -1.24
N GLU A 258 0.45 -3.63 -0.56
CA GLU A 258 1.50 -4.50 -1.10
C GLU A 258 0.99 -5.80 -1.74
N ALA A 259 0.10 -6.54 -1.08
CA ALA A 259 -0.43 -7.79 -1.63
C ALA A 259 -1.14 -7.61 -2.99
N ILE A 260 -1.55 -6.40 -3.37
CA ILE A 260 -2.14 -6.16 -4.70
C ILE A 260 -1.08 -6.24 -5.79
N ALA A 261 0.09 -5.66 -5.57
CA ALA A 261 1.13 -5.52 -6.60
C ALA A 261 2.43 -6.28 -6.28
N LEU A 262 2.40 -7.17 -5.27
CA LEU A 262 3.52 -8.05 -4.90
C LEU A 262 4.04 -8.83 -6.12
N ASP A 263 5.34 -8.74 -6.38
CA ASP A 263 6.04 -9.31 -7.54
C ASP A 263 5.55 -8.81 -8.91
N ALA A 264 4.62 -7.85 -8.97
CA ALA A 264 4.02 -7.36 -10.22
C ALA A 264 4.74 -6.13 -10.79
N GLY A 265 5.98 -5.87 -10.37
CA GLY A 265 6.73 -4.69 -10.80
C GLY A 265 8.21 -4.94 -10.97
N LEU A 266 8.77 -4.38 -12.02
CA LEU A 266 10.21 -4.32 -12.26
C LEU A 266 10.67 -2.87 -12.27
N LEU A 267 11.89 -2.61 -11.83
CA LEU A 267 12.62 -1.39 -12.18
C LEU A 267 13.76 -1.76 -13.12
N VAL A 268 13.59 -1.39 -14.38
CA VAL A 268 14.56 -1.63 -15.44
C VAL A 268 15.52 -0.46 -15.52
N THR A 269 16.82 -0.75 -15.48
CA THR A 269 17.90 0.25 -15.49
C THR A 269 19.02 -0.18 -16.42
N THR A 270 19.79 0.78 -16.91
CA THR A 270 20.97 0.53 -17.76
C THR A 270 22.25 0.90 -17.02
N VAL A 271 23.28 0.08 -17.18
CA VAL A 271 24.65 0.36 -16.71
C VAL A 271 25.25 1.48 -17.56
N MET A 272 25.55 2.62 -16.94
CA MET A 272 26.08 3.82 -17.58
C MET A 272 27.61 3.86 -17.58
N ASP A 273 28.24 3.39 -16.50
CA ASP A 273 29.69 3.37 -16.35
C ASP A 273 30.11 2.28 -15.35
N ILE A 274 31.40 1.92 -15.35
CA ILE A 274 32.00 0.96 -14.42
C ILE A 274 33.27 1.55 -13.82
N VAL A 275 33.21 1.88 -12.52
CA VAL A 275 34.34 2.46 -11.79
C VAL A 275 35.10 1.36 -11.05
N LYS A 276 36.42 1.25 -11.31
CA LYS A 276 37.27 0.30 -10.57
C LYS A 276 37.54 0.83 -9.16
N THR A 277 37.31 -0.02 -8.16
CA THR A 277 37.68 0.26 -6.76
C THR A 277 38.43 -0.93 -6.16
N GLU A 278 39.02 -0.76 -4.98
CA GLU A 278 39.82 -1.80 -4.32
C GLU A 278 39.00 -3.03 -3.90
N LYS A 279 37.70 -2.86 -3.56
CA LYS A 279 36.84 -3.97 -3.12
C LYS A 279 36.16 -4.65 -4.32
N TYR A 280 35.22 -3.95 -4.95
CA TYR A 280 34.46 -4.42 -6.12
C TYR A 280 34.39 -3.31 -7.17
N PRO A 281 34.40 -3.63 -8.47
CA PRO A 281 33.96 -2.66 -9.47
C PRO A 281 32.55 -2.15 -9.14
N VAL A 282 32.34 -0.85 -9.30
CA VAL A 282 31.06 -0.18 -9.06
C VAL A 282 30.36 0.04 -10.39
N LEU A 283 29.16 -0.51 -10.55
CA LEU A 283 28.27 -0.22 -11.66
C LEU A 283 27.51 1.08 -11.36
N ILE A 284 27.69 2.09 -12.21
CA ILE A 284 26.92 3.33 -12.16
C ILE A 284 25.67 3.14 -13.01
N LEU A 285 24.50 3.20 -12.39
CA LEU A 285 23.22 2.97 -13.05
C LEU A 285 22.51 4.29 -13.38
N ASP A 286 21.61 4.25 -14.36
CA ASP A 286 20.71 5.38 -14.66
C ASP A 286 19.55 5.52 -13.65
N THR A 287 19.44 4.61 -12.69
CA THR A 287 18.52 4.69 -11.54
C THR A 287 19.24 5.01 -10.22
N SER A 288 18.50 5.26 -9.14
CA SER A 288 19.02 5.69 -7.84
C SER A 288 18.28 5.04 -6.67
N ALA A 289 19.02 4.64 -5.63
CA ALA A 289 18.44 4.19 -4.37
C ALA A 289 17.67 5.34 -3.72
N ALA A 290 18.34 6.47 -3.51
CA ALA A 290 17.77 7.64 -2.85
C ALA A 290 16.55 8.25 -3.58
N CYS A 291 16.51 8.15 -4.91
CA CYS A 291 15.45 8.78 -5.70
C CYS A 291 14.33 7.82 -6.08
N HIS A 292 14.65 6.57 -6.47
CA HIS A 292 13.72 5.68 -7.17
C HIS A 292 13.39 4.40 -6.40
N MET A 293 14.12 4.10 -5.33
CA MET A 293 13.82 2.98 -4.41
C MET A 293 14.19 3.41 -2.98
N PRO A 294 13.63 4.53 -2.47
CA PRO A 294 14.10 5.18 -1.24
C PRO A 294 14.12 4.26 -0.02
N ASP A 295 13.25 3.26 0.02
CA ASP A 295 13.15 2.26 1.08
C ASP A 295 14.44 1.45 1.23
N VAL A 296 15.24 1.30 0.16
CA VAL A 296 16.58 0.68 0.22
C VAL A 296 17.51 1.43 1.18
N LEU A 297 17.28 2.73 1.39
CA LEU A 297 18.05 3.56 2.32
C LEU A 297 17.31 3.87 3.62
N GLU A 298 16.00 4.17 3.53
CA GLU A 298 15.18 4.49 4.69
C GLU A 298 14.96 3.27 5.60
N MET A 299 14.87 2.09 5.00
CA MET A 299 14.62 0.80 5.64
C MET A 299 15.53 -0.26 5.02
N PRO A 300 16.84 -0.23 5.35
CA PRO A 300 17.85 -0.90 4.56
C PRO A 300 17.53 -2.36 4.24
N TYR A 301 17.23 -2.61 2.97
CA TYR A 301 17.06 -3.94 2.39
C TYR A 301 17.81 -3.99 1.07
N ARG A 302 18.16 -5.20 0.63
CA ARG A 302 18.76 -5.43 -0.67
C ARG A 302 17.65 -5.84 -1.63
N PRO A 303 17.28 -5.00 -2.63
CA PRO A 303 16.19 -5.35 -3.51
C PRO A 303 16.51 -6.59 -4.34
N PRO A 304 15.53 -7.50 -4.55
CA PRO A 304 15.70 -8.63 -5.44
C PRO A 304 16.13 -8.15 -6.83
N LEU A 305 17.11 -8.82 -7.40
CA LEU A 305 17.65 -8.50 -8.71
C LEU A 305 17.75 -9.77 -9.54
N ARG A 306 17.11 -9.76 -10.70
CA ARG A 306 17.06 -10.91 -11.59
C ARG A 306 18.46 -11.36 -12.01
N ASP A 307 18.64 -12.68 -12.11
CA ASP A 307 19.88 -13.33 -12.56
C ASP A 307 21.12 -12.92 -11.72
N SER A 308 20.93 -12.66 -10.43
CA SER A 308 22.00 -12.28 -9.49
C SER A 308 21.98 -13.12 -8.22
N GLY A 309 23.13 -13.19 -7.55
CA GLY A 309 23.31 -13.77 -6.22
C GLY A 309 23.83 -12.74 -5.21
N GLU A 310 24.00 -13.19 -3.98
CA GLU A 310 24.67 -12.43 -2.92
C GLU A 310 26.11 -12.09 -3.31
N ALA A 311 26.70 -11.08 -2.68
CA ALA A 311 28.11 -10.74 -2.93
C ALA A 311 29.03 -11.96 -2.69
N GLY A 312 29.81 -12.34 -3.71
CA GLY A 312 30.71 -13.50 -3.67
C GLY A 312 30.06 -14.87 -3.91
N GLU A 313 28.74 -14.94 -4.14
CA GLU A 313 28.05 -16.19 -4.46
C GLU A 313 28.36 -16.68 -5.88
N LEU A 314 28.30 -15.77 -6.85
CA LEU A 314 28.60 -16.02 -8.27
C LEU A 314 29.95 -15.43 -8.68
N ALA A 315 30.39 -15.74 -9.89
CA ALA A 315 31.76 -15.48 -10.37
C ALA A 315 32.18 -14.00 -10.36
N ASN A 316 31.24 -13.07 -10.59
CA ASN A 316 31.55 -11.65 -10.79
C ASN A 316 30.77 -10.79 -9.80
N THR A 317 31.45 -10.21 -8.81
CA THR A 317 30.81 -9.35 -7.79
C THR A 317 30.98 -7.87 -8.11
N TYR A 318 29.89 -7.11 -7.99
CA TYR A 318 29.81 -5.68 -8.24
C TYR A 318 29.09 -4.98 -7.10
N ARG A 319 29.44 -3.70 -6.89
CA ARG A 319 28.60 -2.76 -6.14
C ARG A 319 27.72 -2.00 -7.11
N LEU A 320 26.41 -1.96 -6.88
CA LEU A 320 25.46 -1.20 -7.69
C LEU A 320 25.24 0.17 -7.02
N SER A 321 25.42 1.23 -7.79
CA SER A 321 25.35 2.63 -7.37
C SER A 321 24.64 3.46 -8.43
N SER A 322 24.31 4.71 -8.10
CA SER A 322 23.66 5.64 -9.01
C SER A 322 24.61 6.70 -9.57
N ARG A 323 24.06 7.52 -10.46
CA ARG A 323 24.66 8.78 -10.97
C ARG A 323 24.33 10.03 -10.13
N THR A 324 23.75 9.90 -8.94
CA THR A 324 23.62 11.05 -8.03
C THR A 324 24.97 11.41 -7.43
N CYS A 325 25.09 12.63 -6.89
CA CYS A 325 26.29 13.09 -6.19
C CYS A 325 26.36 12.60 -4.74
N LEU A 326 25.35 11.87 -4.26
CA LEU A 326 25.30 11.37 -2.89
C LEU A 326 26.20 10.15 -2.74
N ALA A 327 27.26 10.26 -1.93
CA ALA A 327 28.21 9.16 -1.70
C ALA A 327 27.56 7.89 -1.12
N GLY A 328 26.44 8.03 -0.41
CA GLY A 328 25.67 6.93 0.16
C GLY A 328 24.60 6.33 -0.75
N ASP A 329 24.51 6.76 -2.02
CA ASP A 329 23.52 6.23 -2.98
C ASP A 329 23.95 4.88 -3.56
N ILE A 330 24.03 3.91 -2.66
CA ILE A 330 24.42 2.53 -2.90
C ILE A 330 23.18 1.65 -2.80
N ILE A 331 22.89 0.88 -3.85
CA ILE A 331 21.76 -0.05 -3.87
C ILE A 331 22.13 -1.36 -3.14
N GLY A 332 23.35 -1.86 -3.37
CA GLY A 332 23.84 -3.08 -2.74
C GLY A 332 25.04 -3.69 -3.44
N ASP A 333 25.62 -4.72 -2.83
CA ASP A 333 26.64 -5.57 -3.44
C ASP A 333 25.96 -6.85 -3.98
N TYR A 334 26.17 -7.17 -5.25
CA TYR A 334 25.54 -8.30 -5.97
C TYR A 334 26.59 -9.10 -6.73
N SER A 335 26.32 -10.37 -7.03
CA SER A 335 27.15 -11.17 -7.93
C SER A 335 26.39 -11.72 -9.14
N PHE A 336 27.10 -12.00 -10.24
CA PHE A 336 26.55 -12.51 -11.50
C PHE A 336 27.42 -13.62 -12.10
N ASP A 337 26.78 -14.52 -12.86
CA ASP A 337 27.49 -15.60 -13.58
C ASP A 337 28.37 -15.07 -14.72
N LYS A 338 27.94 -13.97 -15.37
CA LYS A 338 28.65 -13.30 -16.45
C LYS A 338 29.22 -11.96 -16.00
N GLU A 339 30.23 -11.47 -16.71
CA GLU A 339 30.66 -10.08 -16.55
C GLU A 339 29.54 -9.14 -17.01
N ILE A 340 29.33 -8.06 -16.26
CA ILE A 340 28.38 -7.00 -16.59
C ILE A 340 29.13 -5.84 -17.25
N GLY A 341 28.64 -5.41 -18.42
CA GLY A 341 29.21 -4.34 -19.23
C GLY A 341 28.37 -3.06 -19.26
N ILE A 342 28.97 -1.97 -19.73
CA ILE A 342 28.26 -0.71 -20.02
C ILE A 342 27.22 -0.98 -21.10
N GLY A 343 25.99 -0.50 -20.88
CA GLY A 343 24.83 -0.72 -21.75
C GLY A 343 24.01 -1.96 -21.41
N ASP A 344 24.48 -2.84 -20.52
CA ASP A 344 23.67 -3.96 -20.03
C ASP A 344 22.49 -3.44 -19.20
N ARG A 345 21.36 -4.14 -19.32
CA ARG A 345 20.16 -3.87 -18.54
C ARG A 345 20.09 -4.77 -17.32
N LEU A 346 19.72 -4.19 -16.19
CA LEU A 346 19.44 -4.86 -14.94
C LEU A 346 17.96 -4.70 -14.59
N TYR A 347 17.37 -5.72 -13.96
CA TYR A 347 15.95 -5.81 -13.67
C TYR A 347 15.75 -6.05 -12.19
N PHE A 348 15.59 -4.97 -11.42
CA PHE A 348 15.19 -5.10 -10.02
C PHE A 348 13.75 -5.56 -9.97
N GLU A 349 13.46 -6.58 -9.16
CA GLU A 349 12.14 -7.18 -9.01
C GLU A 349 11.43 -6.60 -7.78
N ASP A 350 10.12 -6.81 -7.72
CA ASP A 350 9.21 -6.30 -6.68
C ASP A 350 9.26 -4.77 -6.50
N MET A 351 9.29 -4.06 -7.63
CA MET A 351 9.46 -2.60 -7.70
C MET A 351 8.19 -1.85 -8.10
N ALA A 352 7.00 -2.45 -7.95
CA ALA A 352 5.72 -1.75 -8.08
C ALA A 352 5.23 -1.16 -6.74
N ILE A 353 5.59 -1.81 -5.64
CA ILE A 353 5.14 -1.50 -4.28
C ILE A 353 6.11 -0.53 -3.61
N TYR A 354 5.58 0.51 -2.94
CA TYR A 354 6.33 1.51 -2.17
C TYR A 354 7.51 2.19 -2.90
N SER A 355 7.55 2.10 -4.23
CA SER A 355 8.60 2.66 -5.07
C SER A 355 8.14 3.97 -5.71
N MET A 356 7.36 3.90 -6.80
CA MET A 356 6.89 5.05 -7.57
C MET A 356 6.05 6.04 -6.74
N VAL A 357 5.44 5.59 -5.65
CA VAL A 357 4.64 6.41 -4.74
C VAL A 357 5.49 7.23 -3.76
N LYS A 358 6.77 6.86 -3.57
CA LYS A 358 7.73 7.53 -2.69
C LYS A 358 8.90 8.16 -3.45
N ASN A 359 8.96 7.97 -4.77
CA ASN A 359 10.07 8.45 -5.56
C ASN A 359 10.16 9.99 -5.56
N ASN A 360 11.34 10.49 -5.88
CA ASN A 360 11.62 11.92 -5.85
C ASN A 360 12.63 12.30 -6.94
N THR A 361 12.77 13.60 -7.16
CA THR A 361 13.65 14.18 -8.17
C THR A 361 14.88 14.82 -7.54
N PHE A 362 15.38 14.27 -6.43
CA PHE A 362 16.61 14.74 -5.79
C PHE A 362 17.76 14.75 -6.80
N ASN A 363 18.68 15.72 -6.65
CA ASN A 363 19.77 15.96 -7.60
C ASN A 363 19.31 16.31 -9.04
N GLY A 364 18.02 16.59 -9.27
CA GLY A 364 17.47 16.74 -10.63
C GLY A 364 17.50 15.43 -11.42
N MET A 365 17.48 14.29 -10.73
CA MET A 365 17.34 12.99 -11.39
C MET A 365 16.00 12.92 -12.13
N PRO A 366 16.02 12.53 -13.43
CA PRO A 366 14.79 12.20 -14.14
C PRO A 366 14.10 11.03 -13.45
N LEU A 367 12.78 11.13 -13.26
CA LEU A 367 11.99 10.01 -12.77
C LEU A 367 11.99 8.87 -13.80
N PRO A 368 11.96 7.60 -13.35
CA PRO A 368 11.70 6.49 -14.23
C PRO A 368 10.31 6.60 -14.85
N ASP A 369 10.18 6.30 -16.14
CA ASP A 369 8.88 6.18 -16.79
C ASP A 369 8.03 5.09 -16.09
N ILE A 370 6.71 5.19 -16.18
CA ILE A 370 5.81 4.12 -15.73
C ILE A 370 5.26 3.45 -16.97
N ASP A 371 5.50 2.16 -17.07
CA ASP A 371 5.12 1.28 -18.16
C ASP A 371 4.25 0.13 -17.64
N ILE A 372 3.48 -0.49 -18.52
CA ILE A 372 2.77 -1.75 -18.26
C ILE A 372 3.13 -2.77 -19.33
N MET A 373 3.45 -3.98 -18.92
CA MET A 373 3.67 -5.13 -19.79
C MET A 373 2.41 -6.00 -19.78
N HIS A 374 1.76 -6.11 -20.94
CA HIS A 374 0.56 -6.89 -21.16
C HIS A 374 0.84 -8.39 -21.23
N ASP A 375 -0.22 -9.20 -21.19
CA ASP A 375 -0.16 -10.67 -21.18
C ASP A 375 0.58 -11.27 -22.41
N ASP A 376 0.62 -10.56 -23.53
CA ASP A 376 1.35 -10.95 -24.76
C ASP A 376 2.82 -10.46 -24.80
N GLY A 377 3.25 -9.81 -23.72
CA GLY A 377 4.56 -9.21 -23.54
C GLY A 377 4.78 -7.94 -24.35
N GLU A 378 3.74 -7.31 -24.92
CA GLU A 378 3.81 -5.92 -25.35
C GLU A 378 3.85 -4.99 -24.15
N VAL A 379 4.69 -3.96 -24.24
CA VAL A 379 4.84 -2.90 -23.27
C VAL A 379 4.20 -1.62 -23.82
N GLU A 380 3.33 -1.03 -23.01
CA GLU A 380 2.72 0.29 -23.19
C GLU A 380 3.31 1.27 -22.16
N VAL A 381 3.64 2.48 -22.62
CA VAL A 381 4.08 3.55 -21.73
C VAL A 381 2.86 4.24 -21.12
N LEU A 382 2.68 4.11 -19.80
CA LEU A 382 1.60 4.73 -19.06
C LEU A 382 1.88 6.20 -18.77
N LYS A 383 3.11 6.55 -18.41
CA LYS A 383 3.50 7.93 -18.10
C LYS A 383 4.97 8.14 -18.44
N ARG A 384 5.23 9.18 -19.25
CA ARG A 384 6.56 9.74 -19.43
C ARG A 384 6.76 10.94 -18.53
N PHE A 385 7.93 11.00 -17.91
CA PHE A 385 8.35 12.16 -17.14
C PHE A 385 9.37 13.00 -17.91
N GLY A 386 9.42 14.28 -17.58
CA GLY A 386 10.33 15.23 -18.20
C GLY A 386 10.78 16.31 -17.23
N TYR A 387 11.43 17.33 -17.78
CA TYR A 387 11.99 18.43 -16.99
C TYR A 387 10.94 19.17 -16.15
N ASP A 388 9.72 19.31 -16.65
CA ASP A 388 8.66 20.02 -15.93
C ASP A 388 8.20 19.28 -14.66
N ASP A 389 8.29 17.95 -14.62
CA ASP A 389 7.98 17.17 -13.42
C ASP A 389 8.99 17.43 -12.28
N PHE A 390 10.24 17.79 -12.61
CA PHE A 390 11.22 18.29 -11.64
C PHE A 390 10.95 19.76 -11.28
N LYS A 391 10.74 20.62 -12.29
CA LYS A 391 10.65 22.08 -12.10
C LYS A 391 9.43 22.49 -11.28
N MET A 392 8.27 21.88 -11.50
CA MET A 392 7.00 22.32 -10.89
C MET A 392 6.83 21.89 -9.42
N ARG A 393 7.82 21.18 -8.86
CA ARG A 393 7.90 20.78 -7.44
C ARG A 393 8.60 21.82 -6.55
N LEU A 394 9.28 22.81 -7.15
CA LEU A 394 10.07 23.86 -6.51
C LEU A 394 9.33 25.20 -6.58
#